data_AF-A0A6G2XA10-F1
#
_entry.id   AF-A0A6G2XA10-F1
#
_cell.length_a   1.000
_cell.length_b   1.000
_cell.length_c   1.000
_cell.angle_alpha   90.00
_cell.angle_beta   90.00
_cell.angle_gamma   90.00
#
_symmetry.space_group_name_H-M   'P 1'
#
loop_
_entity.id
_entity.type
_entity.pdbx_description
1 polymer ?
#
loop_
_entity_poly.entity_id
_entity_poly.type
_entity_poly.pdbx_seq_one_letter_code
_entity_poly.pdbx_strand_id
1 'polypeptide(L)'
;MPNSQAAQVIAVAKSQVGYHEGYAEGGWTNQNKYANEVPGLSWAQGESYCAVFTSWVAMRAGVPSLYPRTADCSEAVTWFSGKNRWSWFPAIGAQVMYGTSGQDHTGIVYAYDATYIWTIEANTSDNGSSEGDGVYFRKRKRADAVVYGYGLPAFVEGVTTADTGLKGKAGYTYAASALGPGPASLQPGGLMVNNLVTDSASVCGAANAGRVFVQQTDANTVGLEAVSASSSATSLVLFKDANGNVVFEVTGAGNPVSRATHYFPAALQLGATTADLGGSAGAVISVKNVTTAPTTNPTNGGILFVQAGALKYRGSSGTVTTIAPA
;
A
#
# COMPACT_ATOMS: atom_id res chain seq x y z
N MET A 1 -16.49 -4.99 6.85
CA MET A 1 -16.32 -3.64 7.46
C MET A 1 -14.92 -3.11 7.16
N PRO A 2 -14.72 -2.48 5.99
CA PRO A 2 -13.39 -2.10 5.49
C PRO A 2 -12.68 -0.96 6.26
N ASN A 3 -13.39 -0.23 7.14
CA ASN A 3 -12.88 0.91 7.91
C ASN A 3 -12.84 0.65 9.44
N SER A 4 -12.79 -0.60 9.86
CA SER A 4 -12.76 -0.99 11.29
C SER A 4 -11.33 -0.90 11.85
N GLN A 5 -11.16 -0.50 13.12
CA GLN A 5 -9.87 -0.54 13.81
C GLN A 5 -9.28 -1.96 13.81
N ALA A 6 -10.12 -2.99 13.98
CA ALA A 6 -9.68 -4.38 13.87
C ALA A 6 -9.09 -4.70 12.48
N ALA A 7 -9.71 -4.21 11.40
CA ALA A 7 -9.19 -4.38 10.05
C ALA A 7 -7.85 -3.65 9.84
N GLN A 8 -7.66 -2.48 10.45
CA GLN A 8 -6.39 -1.75 10.37
C GLN A 8 -5.24 -2.50 11.07
N VAL A 9 -5.47 -2.99 12.29
CA VAL A 9 -4.50 -3.85 13.00
C VAL A 9 -4.12 -5.05 12.13
N ILE A 10 -5.11 -5.76 11.58
CA ILE A 10 -4.88 -6.94 10.76
C ILE A 10 -4.14 -6.58 9.47
N ALA A 11 -4.47 -5.45 8.83
CA ALA A 11 -3.80 -5.01 7.60
C ALA A 11 -2.32 -4.67 7.85
N VAL A 12 -2.03 -3.94 8.93
CA VAL A 12 -0.66 -3.62 9.36
C VAL A 12 0.13 -4.88 9.67
N ALA A 13 -0.45 -5.83 10.43
CA ALA A 13 0.22 -7.08 10.74
C ALA A 13 0.50 -7.90 9.46
N LYS A 14 -0.50 -8.05 8.57
CA LYS A 14 -0.37 -8.75 7.29
C LYS A 14 0.73 -8.17 6.40
N SER A 15 0.92 -6.85 6.42
CA SER A 15 1.94 -6.19 5.58
C SER A 15 3.37 -6.51 6.01
N GLN A 16 3.56 -7.10 7.19
CA GLN A 16 4.87 -7.53 7.68
C GLN A 16 5.17 -9.00 7.39
N VAL A 17 4.21 -9.80 6.91
CA VAL A 17 4.45 -11.21 6.59
C VAL A 17 5.57 -11.33 5.54
N GLY A 18 6.56 -12.19 5.83
CA GLY A 18 7.78 -12.34 5.04
C GLY A 18 8.93 -11.42 5.46
N TYR A 19 8.74 -10.56 6.46
CA TYR A 19 9.85 -9.89 7.14
C TYR A 19 10.68 -10.91 7.92
N HIS A 20 12.01 -10.80 7.80
CA HIS A 20 12.97 -11.55 8.59
C HIS A 20 13.81 -10.62 9.45
N GLU A 21 14.21 -11.12 10.61
CA GLU A 21 15.15 -10.45 11.49
C GLU A 21 16.59 -10.49 10.97
N GLY A 22 17.49 -9.79 11.66
CA GLY A 22 18.91 -9.77 11.33
C GLY A 22 19.53 -11.15 11.45
N TYR A 23 20.50 -11.42 10.58
CA TYR A 23 21.25 -12.67 10.53
C TYR A 23 22.74 -12.41 10.67
N ALA A 24 23.41 -13.08 11.60
CA ALA A 24 24.85 -12.97 11.82
C ALA A 24 25.43 -14.31 12.29
N GLU A 25 26.67 -14.59 11.90
CA GLU A 25 27.43 -15.77 12.35
C GLU A 25 26.72 -17.12 12.17
N GLY A 26 25.83 -17.23 11.17
CA GLY A 26 25.09 -18.46 10.89
C GLY A 26 23.81 -18.63 11.73
N GLY A 27 23.39 -17.61 12.46
CA GLY A 27 22.19 -17.62 13.28
C GLY A 27 21.35 -16.35 13.15
N TRP A 28 20.07 -16.49 13.49
CA TRP A 28 19.17 -15.35 13.61
C TRP A 28 19.38 -14.64 14.94
N THR A 29 19.29 -13.32 14.93
CA THR A 29 19.86 -12.48 15.99
C THR A 29 18.82 -11.74 16.81
N ASN A 30 17.53 -11.88 16.52
CA ASN A 30 16.48 -11.05 17.14
C ASN A 30 16.64 -9.54 16.88
N GLN A 31 17.60 -9.13 16.05
CA GLN A 31 17.78 -7.75 15.61
C GLN A 31 16.66 -7.40 14.63
N ASN A 32 15.79 -6.49 15.02
CA ASN A 32 14.60 -6.17 14.23
C ASN A 32 14.36 -4.65 14.15
N LYS A 33 13.54 -4.21 13.21
CA LYS A 33 13.18 -2.79 13.08
C LYS A 33 12.18 -2.34 14.15
N TYR A 34 11.39 -3.26 14.70
CA TYR A 34 10.24 -2.94 15.55
C TYR A 34 10.67 -2.36 16.91
N ALA A 35 11.70 -2.91 17.54
CA ALA A 35 12.19 -2.47 18.85
C ALA A 35 12.54 -0.97 18.88
N ASN A 36 13.22 -0.47 17.85
CA ASN A 36 13.60 0.93 17.74
C ASN A 36 12.44 1.84 17.33
N GLU A 37 11.44 1.30 16.63
CA GLU A 37 10.29 2.07 16.17
C GLU A 37 9.20 2.23 17.25
N VAL A 38 9.15 1.35 18.25
CA VAL A 38 8.21 1.48 19.37
C VAL A 38 8.82 2.33 20.49
N PRO A 39 8.24 3.50 20.83
CA PRO A 39 8.78 4.38 21.86
C PRO A 39 8.91 3.69 23.21
N GLY A 40 10.14 3.61 23.73
CA GLY A 40 10.46 3.01 25.03
C GLY A 40 10.83 1.52 24.99
N LEU A 41 10.90 0.89 23.81
CA LEU A 41 11.29 -0.53 23.66
C LEU A 41 12.61 -0.74 22.91
N SER A 42 13.41 0.30 22.67
CA SER A 42 14.71 0.15 21.98
C SER A 42 15.70 -0.73 22.74
N TRP A 43 15.52 -0.87 24.06
CA TRP A 43 16.31 -1.78 24.90
C TRP A 43 16.06 -3.26 24.57
N ALA A 44 14.92 -3.60 23.97
CA ALA A 44 14.53 -4.97 23.61
C ALA A 44 15.13 -5.42 22.26
N GLN A 45 16.11 -4.68 21.74
CA GLN A 45 16.73 -5.03 20.48
C GLN A 45 17.67 -6.23 20.66
N GLY A 46 17.48 -7.26 19.83
CA GLY A 46 18.18 -8.55 20.02
C GLY A 46 17.49 -9.49 21.00
N GLU A 47 16.35 -9.10 21.57
CA GLU A 47 15.48 -9.96 22.37
C GLU A 47 14.30 -10.48 21.54
N SER A 48 13.65 -11.54 22.00
CA SER A 48 12.43 -12.09 21.39
C SER A 48 11.39 -11.00 21.13
N TYR A 49 10.98 -10.84 19.87
CA TYR A 49 10.26 -9.63 19.45
C TYR A 49 8.76 -9.87 19.16
N CYS A 50 8.20 -11.00 19.57
CA CYS A 50 6.78 -11.31 19.35
C CYS A 50 5.84 -10.27 20.00
N ALA A 51 6.08 -9.88 21.25
CA ALA A 51 5.29 -8.85 21.94
C ALA A 51 5.63 -7.43 21.44
N VAL A 52 6.90 -7.16 21.15
CA VAL A 52 7.34 -5.90 20.52
C VAL A 52 6.63 -5.68 19.19
N PHE A 53 6.48 -6.72 18.37
CA PHE A 53 5.74 -6.68 17.13
C PHE A 53 4.27 -6.33 17.34
N THR A 54 3.57 -6.95 18.29
CA THR A 54 2.16 -6.60 18.55
C THR A 54 2.00 -5.14 19.03
N SER A 55 2.94 -4.65 19.84
CA SER A 55 3.02 -3.24 20.24
C SER A 55 3.22 -2.31 19.04
N TRP A 56 4.10 -2.70 18.13
CA TRP A 56 4.37 -1.98 16.89
C TRP A 56 3.16 -1.95 15.97
N VAL A 57 2.49 -3.09 15.78
CA VAL A 57 1.26 -3.20 14.97
C VAL A 57 0.19 -2.24 15.51
N ALA A 58 -0.05 -2.25 16.82
CA ALA A 58 -1.03 -1.37 17.45
C ALA A 58 -0.70 0.12 17.23
N MET A 59 0.58 0.49 17.35
CA MET A 59 1.05 1.85 17.09
C MET A 59 0.85 2.26 15.63
N ARG A 60 1.25 1.40 14.69
CA ARG A 60 1.14 1.67 13.24
C ARG A 60 -0.30 1.65 12.73
N ALA A 61 -1.18 0.88 13.37
CA ALA A 61 -2.62 0.88 13.10
C ALA A 61 -3.37 2.07 13.73
N GLY A 62 -2.66 2.99 14.41
CA GLY A 62 -3.27 4.17 15.03
C GLY A 62 -4.08 3.87 16.29
N VAL A 63 -3.88 2.70 16.91
CA VAL A 63 -4.58 2.25 18.12
C VAL A 63 -3.64 1.85 19.28
N PRO A 64 -2.56 2.61 19.57
CA PRO A 64 -1.55 2.23 20.56
C PRO A 64 -2.10 2.12 22.00
N SER A 65 -3.27 2.67 22.30
CA SER A 65 -3.91 2.59 23.62
C SER A 65 -4.77 1.33 23.81
N LEU A 66 -5.03 0.58 22.74
CA LEU A 66 -5.90 -0.61 22.75
C LEU A 66 -5.13 -1.93 22.94
N TYR A 67 -3.80 -1.87 22.91
CA TYR A 67 -2.88 -2.97 23.19
C TYR A 67 -1.84 -2.54 24.23
N PRO A 68 -1.24 -3.48 24.97
CA PRO A 68 -0.07 -3.20 25.79
C PRO A 68 1.11 -2.79 24.90
N ARG A 69 1.89 -1.82 25.36
CA ARG A 69 3.19 -1.49 24.78
C ARG A 69 4.27 -2.16 25.62
N THR A 70 4.71 -3.34 25.21
CA THR A 70 5.61 -4.19 25.99
C THR A 70 6.46 -5.11 25.09
N ALA A 71 7.57 -5.57 25.65
CA ALA A 71 8.36 -6.68 25.11
C ALA A 71 8.07 -8.02 25.83
N ASP A 72 7.27 -8.03 26.90
CA ASP A 72 6.96 -9.21 27.71
C ASP A 72 5.50 -9.66 27.49
N CYS A 73 5.32 -10.93 27.11
CA CYS A 73 4.01 -11.54 26.95
C CYS A 73 3.22 -11.59 28.26
N SER A 74 3.87 -11.77 29.40
CA SER A 74 3.23 -11.80 30.73
C SER A 74 2.59 -10.46 31.10
N GLU A 75 3.25 -9.36 30.72
CA GLU A 75 2.68 -8.02 30.87
C GLU A 75 1.43 -7.83 30.01
N ALA A 76 1.39 -8.43 28.82
CA ALA A 76 0.21 -8.36 27.96
C ALA A 76 -0.99 -9.07 28.60
N VAL A 77 -0.80 -10.28 29.15
CA VAL A 77 -1.83 -11.01 29.92
C VAL A 77 -2.34 -10.14 31.07
N THR A 78 -1.43 -9.57 31.85
CA THR A 78 -1.75 -8.72 33.01
C THR A 78 -2.53 -7.47 32.58
N TRP A 79 -2.10 -6.81 31.50
CA TRP A 79 -2.72 -5.59 31.00
C TRP A 79 -4.16 -5.81 30.52
N PHE A 80 -4.40 -6.84 29.71
CA PHE A 80 -5.76 -7.15 29.25
C PHE A 80 -6.66 -7.62 30.39
N SER A 81 -6.12 -8.42 31.32
CA SER A 81 -6.85 -8.87 32.51
C SER A 81 -7.26 -7.69 33.39
N GLY A 82 -6.33 -6.78 33.69
CA GLY A 82 -6.58 -5.58 34.50
C GLY A 82 -7.57 -4.60 33.86
N LYS A 83 -7.76 -4.65 32.54
CA LYS A 83 -8.77 -3.86 31.82
C LYS A 83 -10.12 -4.57 31.66
N ASN A 84 -10.30 -5.77 32.22
CA ASN A 84 -11.47 -6.62 31.97
C ASN A 84 -11.67 -6.91 30.47
N ARG A 85 -10.56 -7.08 29.74
CA ARG A 85 -10.51 -7.32 28.30
C ARG A 85 -9.89 -8.67 27.95
N TRP A 86 -9.74 -9.54 28.93
CA TRP A 86 -9.30 -10.92 28.73
C TRP A 86 -10.49 -11.83 28.38
N SER A 87 -10.29 -12.78 27.46
CA SER A 87 -11.26 -13.83 27.14
C SER A 87 -10.56 -15.16 26.86
N TRP A 88 -11.29 -16.24 27.09
CA TRP A 88 -10.92 -17.60 26.71
C TRP A 88 -11.37 -17.96 25.29
N PHE A 89 -11.99 -17.01 24.58
CA PHE A 89 -12.50 -17.18 23.22
C PHE A 89 -11.81 -16.17 22.27
N PRO A 90 -11.49 -16.58 21.03
CA PRO A 90 -10.88 -15.73 20.04
C PRO A 90 -11.84 -14.64 19.58
N ALA A 91 -11.23 -13.61 19.03
CA ALA A 91 -11.89 -12.45 18.49
C ALA A 91 -11.08 -11.90 17.32
N ILE A 92 -11.75 -11.23 16.38
CA ILE A 92 -11.07 -10.55 15.28
C ILE A 92 -10.24 -9.39 15.83
N GLY A 93 -8.94 -9.37 15.49
CA GLY A 93 -7.97 -8.42 15.99
C GLY A 93 -7.46 -8.74 17.40
N ALA A 94 -7.90 -9.81 18.05
CA ALA A 94 -7.41 -10.14 19.39
C ALA A 94 -5.91 -10.44 19.38
N GLN A 95 -5.24 -10.06 20.48
CA GLN A 95 -3.90 -10.55 20.77
C GLN A 95 -4.04 -11.93 21.40
N VAL A 96 -3.63 -12.99 20.69
CA VAL A 96 -3.58 -14.34 21.25
C VAL A 96 -2.28 -14.52 22.01
N MET A 97 -2.36 -15.12 23.20
CA MET A 97 -1.22 -15.43 24.05
C MET A 97 -1.03 -16.95 24.12
N TYR A 98 0.23 -17.37 24.11
CA TYR A 98 0.62 -18.78 24.13
C TYR A 98 1.47 -19.11 25.36
N GLY A 99 1.43 -20.38 25.77
CA GLY A 99 2.15 -20.90 26.93
C GLY A 99 1.23 -21.31 28.07
N THR A 100 1.79 -21.88 29.13
CA THR A 100 1.02 -22.38 30.28
C THR A 100 0.25 -21.28 31.03
N SER A 101 0.77 -20.05 30.97
CA SER A 101 0.16 -18.83 31.50
C SER A 101 0.17 -17.66 30.51
N GLY A 102 0.35 -17.94 29.22
CA GLY A 102 0.36 -16.92 28.15
C GLY A 102 1.67 -16.13 28.00
N GLN A 103 2.76 -16.59 28.61
CA GLN A 103 4.04 -15.91 28.68
C GLN A 103 5.03 -16.25 27.55
N ASP A 104 4.76 -17.31 26.77
CA ASP A 104 5.77 -17.90 25.89
C ASP A 104 5.79 -17.26 24.49
N HIS A 105 4.64 -16.84 23.95
CA HIS A 105 4.56 -16.25 22.62
C HIS A 105 3.24 -15.48 22.41
N THR A 106 3.15 -14.68 21.35
CA THR A 106 1.92 -13.93 21.02
C THR A 106 1.73 -13.70 19.51
N GLY A 107 0.48 -13.45 19.10
CA GLY A 107 0.15 -13.04 17.73
C GLY A 107 -1.14 -12.24 17.62
N ILE A 108 -1.49 -11.80 16.42
CA ILE A 108 -2.76 -11.12 16.12
C ILE A 108 -3.71 -12.07 15.37
N VAL A 109 -4.88 -12.32 15.95
CA VAL A 109 -5.93 -13.15 15.34
C VAL A 109 -6.59 -12.38 14.19
N TYR A 110 -6.50 -12.91 12.96
CA TYR A 110 -7.21 -12.35 11.82
C TYR A 110 -8.43 -13.15 11.40
N ALA A 111 -8.54 -14.43 11.77
CA ALA A 111 -9.73 -15.24 11.54
C ALA A 111 -9.84 -16.35 12.59
N TYR A 112 -11.05 -16.88 12.77
CA TYR A 112 -11.29 -18.04 13.62
C TYR A 112 -12.54 -18.82 13.18
N ASP A 113 -12.59 -20.10 13.54
CA ASP A 113 -13.79 -20.92 13.47
C ASP A 113 -13.98 -21.74 14.75
N ALA A 114 -14.78 -22.79 14.67
CA ALA A 114 -15.04 -23.69 15.80
C ALA A 114 -13.78 -24.45 16.26
N THR A 115 -12.80 -24.66 15.39
CA THR A 115 -11.64 -25.54 15.61
C THR A 115 -10.31 -24.78 15.61
N TYR A 116 -10.18 -23.75 14.79
CA TYR A 116 -8.92 -23.09 14.48
C TYR A 116 -8.98 -21.59 14.74
N ILE A 117 -7.80 -21.05 15.05
CA ILE A 117 -7.48 -19.64 14.91
C ILE A 117 -6.46 -19.49 13.78
N TRP A 118 -6.56 -18.38 13.06
CA TRP A 118 -5.55 -17.94 12.12
C TRP A 118 -5.00 -16.60 12.55
N THR A 119 -3.68 -16.51 12.57
CA THR A 119 -2.94 -15.44 13.23
C THR A 119 -1.81 -14.93 12.35
N ILE A 120 -1.38 -13.69 12.61
CA ILE A 120 -0.08 -13.18 12.18
C ILE A 120 0.81 -13.13 13.42
N GLU A 121 1.93 -13.83 13.35
CA GLU A 121 2.89 -14.01 14.44
C GLU A 121 4.28 -13.59 13.95
N ALA A 122 5.04 -12.92 14.82
CA ALA A 122 6.41 -12.48 14.58
C ALA A 122 7.34 -13.22 15.53
N ASN A 123 8.63 -13.29 15.23
CA ASN A 123 9.59 -14.10 15.99
C ASN A 123 9.15 -15.58 16.01
N THR A 124 8.68 -16.06 14.86
CA THR A 124 8.30 -17.46 14.64
C THR A 124 8.89 -17.94 13.32
N SER A 125 8.84 -19.23 13.05
CA SER A 125 9.44 -19.90 11.87
C SER A 125 8.42 -20.84 11.24
N ASP A 126 8.57 -21.27 9.99
CA ASP A 126 7.57 -22.07 9.23
C ASP A 126 6.82 -23.19 10.01
N ASN A 127 7.46 -23.81 11.00
CA ASN A 127 6.89 -24.83 11.87
C ASN A 127 6.12 -24.32 13.11
N GLY A 128 6.06 -23.02 13.37
CA GLY A 128 5.33 -22.40 14.48
C GLY A 128 6.07 -22.30 15.81
N SER A 129 7.41 -22.35 15.80
CA SER A 129 8.24 -22.13 16.99
C SER A 129 7.95 -20.78 17.67
N SER A 130 8.10 -20.74 19.00
CA SER A 130 7.97 -19.52 19.82
C SER A 130 9.19 -18.60 19.75
N GLU A 131 10.28 -19.10 19.16
CA GLU A 131 11.48 -18.37 18.74
C GLU A 131 11.76 -18.73 17.29
N GLY A 132 11.75 -17.75 16.40
CA GLY A 132 11.98 -17.98 14.98
C GLY A 132 12.27 -16.71 14.21
N ASP A 133 12.47 -16.88 12.91
CA ASP A 133 13.25 -15.97 12.07
C ASP A 133 12.48 -14.81 11.45
N GLY A 134 11.16 -14.74 11.64
CA GLY A 134 10.37 -13.77 10.90
C GLY A 134 8.90 -13.66 11.28
N VAL A 135 8.15 -13.03 10.38
CA VAL A 135 6.71 -12.79 10.50
C VAL A 135 5.94 -13.67 9.53
N TYR A 136 4.98 -14.42 10.05
CA TYR A 136 4.31 -15.49 9.31
C TYR A 136 2.81 -15.55 9.59
N PHE A 137 2.09 -16.12 8.63
CA PHE A 137 0.75 -16.65 8.88
C PHE A 137 0.82 -17.96 9.66
N ARG A 138 -0.03 -18.08 10.68
CA ARG A 138 -0.16 -19.31 11.47
C ARG A 138 -1.60 -19.76 11.52
N LYS A 139 -1.78 -21.08 11.57
CA LYS A 139 -3.05 -21.76 11.80
C LYS A 139 -2.84 -22.71 12.97
N ARG A 140 -3.52 -22.47 14.09
CA ARG A 140 -3.40 -23.28 15.31
C ARG A 140 -4.77 -23.77 15.75
N LYS A 141 -4.83 -24.97 16.34
CA LYS A 141 -6.07 -25.43 16.99
C LYS A 141 -6.31 -24.54 18.20
N ARG A 142 -7.46 -23.89 18.27
CA ARG A 142 -7.75 -22.93 19.35
C ARG A 142 -7.98 -23.57 20.72
N ALA A 143 -8.13 -24.89 20.73
CA ALA A 143 -8.26 -25.73 21.93
C ALA A 143 -6.94 -26.43 22.31
N ASP A 144 -5.85 -26.14 21.61
CA ASP A 144 -4.54 -26.65 21.98
C ASP A 144 -4.14 -26.10 23.35
N ALA A 145 -3.51 -26.92 24.19
CA ALA A 145 -3.14 -26.58 25.56
C ALA A 145 -2.15 -25.41 25.62
N VAL A 146 -1.37 -25.19 24.55
CA VAL A 146 -0.46 -24.05 24.43
C VAL A 146 -1.19 -22.74 24.09
N VAL A 147 -2.44 -22.78 23.62
CA VAL A 147 -3.24 -21.56 23.38
C VAL A 147 -3.87 -21.14 24.70
N TYR A 148 -3.24 -20.18 25.38
CA TYR A 148 -3.66 -19.75 26.70
C TYR A 148 -4.96 -18.95 26.66
N GLY A 149 -4.98 -17.84 25.93
CA GLY A 149 -6.16 -16.98 25.86
C GLY A 149 -5.95 -15.75 25.00
N TYR A 150 -6.89 -14.81 25.10
CA TYR A 150 -7.03 -13.73 24.14
C TYR A 150 -7.25 -12.39 24.85
N GLY A 151 -6.40 -11.41 24.55
CA GLY A 151 -6.65 -10.01 24.83
C GLY A 151 -7.54 -9.39 23.75
N LEU A 152 -8.69 -8.84 24.14
CA LEU A 152 -9.68 -8.24 23.24
C LEU A 152 -9.54 -6.70 23.25
N PRO A 153 -8.93 -6.07 22.24
CA PRO A 153 -8.79 -4.62 22.15
C PRO A 153 -10.15 -3.92 22.13
N ALA A 154 -10.26 -2.77 22.79
CA ALA A 154 -11.50 -2.00 22.88
C ALA A 154 -11.77 -1.17 21.61
N PHE A 155 -11.95 -1.86 20.48
CA PHE A 155 -12.24 -1.18 19.21
C PHE A 155 -13.55 -0.39 19.26
N VAL A 156 -13.58 0.75 18.57
CA VAL A 156 -14.73 1.66 18.54
C VAL A 156 -15.96 1.01 17.92
N GLU A 157 -15.75 0.17 16.90
CA GLU A 157 -16.80 -0.63 16.26
C GLU A 157 -17.22 -1.87 17.08
N GLY A 158 -16.57 -2.10 18.23
CA GLY A 158 -16.72 -3.32 19.02
C GLY A 158 -15.88 -4.48 18.48
N VAL A 159 -16.01 -5.64 19.14
CA VAL A 159 -15.20 -6.82 18.86
C VAL A 159 -16.09 -7.99 18.43
N THR A 160 -15.82 -8.58 17.27
CA THR A 160 -16.44 -9.83 16.84
C THR A 160 -15.72 -11.01 17.51
N THR A 161 -16.45 -11.81 18.31
CA THR A 161 -15.89 -12.86 19.17
C THR A 161 -16.72 -14.13 19.17
N ALA A 162 -16.06 -15.27 19.41
CA ALA A 162 -16.73 -16.55 19.66
C ALA A 162 -17.23 -16.71 21.11
N ASP A 163 -17.04 -15.72 21.98
CA ASP A 163 -17.46 -15.77 23.37
C ASP A 163 -18.99 -15.69 23.49
N THR A 164 -19.63 -16.83 23.80
CA THR A 164 -21.08 -16.90 24.00
C THR A 164 -21.56 -16.06 25.18
N GLY A 165 -20.70 -15.85 26.20
CA GLY A 165 -20.98 -15.02 27.37
C GLY A 165 -20.98 -13.51 27.08
N LEU A 166 -20.54 -13.11 25.89
CA LEU A 166 -20.56 -11.72 25.41
C LEU A 166 -21.71 -11.45 24.41
N LYS A 167 -22.53 -12.46 24.09
CA LYS A 167 -23.68 -12.30 23.19
C LYS A 167 -24.66 -11.27 23.75
N GLY A 168 -24.96 -10.25 22.96
CA GLY A 168 -25.90 -9.18 23.33
C GLY A 168 -25.33 -8.11 24.26
N LYS A 169 -24.04 -8.19 24.65
CA LYS A 169 -23.38 -7.14 25.42
C LYS A 169 -22.89 -6.03 24.50
N ALA A 170 -23.05 -4.78 24.92
CA ALA A 170 -22.58 -3.63 24.18
C ALA A 170 -21.07 -3.71 23.89
N GLY A 171 -20.66 -3.34 22.67
CA GLY A 171 -19.27 -3.43 22.22
C GLY A 171 -18.82 -4.82 21.78
N TYR A 172 -19.71 -5.81 21.75
CA TYR A 172 -19.40 -7.16 21.29
C TYR A 172 -20.40 -7.67 20.26
N THR A 173 -19.88 -8.33 19.23
CA THR A 173 -20.67 -9.08 18.26
C THR A 173 -20.33 -10.56 18.40
N TYR A 174 -21.29 -11.37 18.83
CA TYR A 174 -21.09 -12.82 18.86
C TYR A 174 -21.13 -13.40 17.44
N ALA A 175 -20.11 -14.16 17.08
CA ALA A 175 -20.08 -14.98 15.88
C ALA A 175 -19.30 -16.27 16.15
N ALA A 176 -19.90 -17.43 15.84
CA ALA A 176 -19.27 -18.74 16.04
C ALA A 176 -18.01 -18.95 15.18
N SER A 177 -17.95 -18.26 14.03
CA SER A 177 -16.78 -18.15 13.17
C SER A 177 -16.71 -16.75 12.56
N ALA A 178 -15.52 -16.33 12.18
CA ALA A 178 -15.29 -15.09 11.45
C ALA A 178 -14.04 -15.24 10.58
N LEU A 179 -14.18 -15.01 9.27
CA LEU A 179 -13.08 -15.11 8.30
C LEU A 179 -12.15 -13.88 8.30
N GLY A 180 -12.34 -12.95 9.25
CA GLY A 180 -11.66 -11.65 9.23
C GLY A 180 -12.13 -10.74 8.12
N PRO A 181 -11.51 -9.55 7.97
CA PRO A 181 -11.58 -8.84 6.70
C PRO A 181 -11.02 -9.78 5.61
N GLY A 182 -11.87 -10.14 4.64
CA GLY A 182 -11.53 -11.10 3.58
C GLY A 182 -10.29 -10.69 2.75
N PRO A 183 -9.78 -11.57 1.88
CA PRO A 183 -8.69 -11.22 0.98
C PRO A 183 -9.14 -10.05 0.09
N ALA A 184 -8.52 -8.89 0.30
CA ALA A 184 -8.57 -7.68 -0.52
C ALA A 184 -9.88 -7.46 -1.32
N SER A 185 -10.92 -6.93 -0.67
CA SER A 185 -11.66 -5.85 -1.35
C SER A 185 -10.94 -4.56 -0.98
N LEU A 186 -10.04 -4.08 -1.84
CA LEU A 186 -9.63 -2.68 -1.77
C LEU A 186 -10.89 -1.86 -2.01
N GLN A 187 -11.37 -1.19 -0.96
CA GLN A 187 -12.37 -0.15 -1.16
C GLN A 187 -11.67 1.06 -1.79
N PRO A 188 -12.39 1.88 -2.58
CA PRO A 188 -11.91 3.19 -2.98
C PRO A 188 -11.41 3.96 -1.75
N GLY A 189 -10.10 4.23 -1.71
CA GLY A 189 -9.42 4.89 -0.58
C GLY A 189 -8.49 4.00 0.25
N GLY A 190 -8.45 2.67 0.04
CA GLY A 190 -7.44 1.80 0.62
C GLY A 190 -6.23 1.70 -0.29
N LEU A 191 -5.14 2.39 0.03
CA LEU A 191 -3.88 2.25 -0.70
C LEU A 191 -2.98 1.20 -0.03
N MET A 192 -2.57 0.20 -0.80
CA MET A 192 -1.52 -0.74 -0.39
C MET A 192 -0.18 0.01 -0.32
N VAL A 193 0.30 0.33 0.88
CA VAL A 193 1.57 1.04 1.07
C VAL A 193 2.64 0.09 1.56
N ASN A 194 3.35 -0.54 0.63
CA ASN A 194 4.70 -1.06 0.89
C ASN A 194 5.79 -0.15 0.32
N ASN A 195 5.44 0.97 -0.34
CA ASN A 195 6.44 1.91 -0.88
C ASN A 195 5.95 3.34 -1.13
N LEU A 196 4.87 3.77 -0.47
CA LEU A 196 4.47 5.19 -0.50
C LEU A 196 4.79 5.84 0.84
N VAL A 197 5.94 6.51 0.90
CA VAL A 197 6.25 7.47 1.97
C VAL A 197 5.58 8.78 1.57
N THR A 198 4.43 9.11 2.16
CA THR A 198 3.92 10.48 2.18
C THR A 198 4.09 11.01 3.59
N ASP A 199 4.92 12.04 3.74
CA ASP A 199 5.24 12.66 5.04
C ASP A 199 4.07 13.45 5.66
N SER A 200 2.89 13.45 5.02
CA SER A 200 1.68 14.08 5.57
C SER A 200 0.42 13.54 4.86
N ALA A 201 -0.27 12.59 5.47
CA ALA A 201 -1.65 12.26 5.13
C ALA A 201 -2.49 12.15 6.40
N SER A 202 -3.42 13.09 6.59
CA SER A 202 -4.50 13.03 7.58
C SER A 202 -5.84 12.88 6.85
N VAL A 203 -6.67 11.94 7.32
CA VAL A 203 -8.07 11.77 6.90
C VAL A 203 -8.96 11.94 8.13
N CYS A 204 -10.02 12.75 7.97
CA CYS A 204 -10.92 13.34 9.00
C CYS A 204 -10.48 14.67 9.63
N GLY A 205 -9.86 15.58 8.86
CA GLY A 205 -9.73 16.98 9.30
C GLY A 205 -8.88 17.97 8.48
N ALA A 206 -8.48 17.63 7.24
CA ALA A 206 -7.62 18.39 6.30
C ALA A 206 -6.10 18.39 6.63
N ALA A 207 -5.13 18.31 5.70
CA ALA A 207 -5.10 18.32 4.23
C ALA A 207 -4.17 17.21 3.67
N ASN A 208 -4.39 16.80 2.40
CA ASN A 208 -3.60 15.83 1.63
C ASN A 208 -2.53 16.52 0.77
N ALA A 209 -1.31 15.95 0.72
CA ALA A 209 -0.31 16.19 -0.33
C ALA A 209 0.57 14.93 -0.50
N GLY A 210 0.55 14.12 -1.57
CA GLY A 210 -0.17 14.24 -2.84
C GLY A 210 0.17 13.11 -3.83
N ARG A 211 -0.54 11.97 -3.82
CA ARG A 211 -0.63 10.98 -4.94
C ARG A 211 -2.00 10.29 -4.97
N VAL A 212 -2.56 10.06 -6.16
CA VAL A 212 -3.90 9.48 -6.40
C VAL A 212 -3.91 8.50 -7.59
N PHE A 213 -4.61 7.37 -7.44
CA PHE A 213 -4.89 6.37 -8.48
C PHE A 213 -6.35 6.47 -8.97
N VAL A 214 -6.60 6.26 -10.27
CA VAL A 214 -7.94 6.13 -10.89
C VAL A 214 -8.05 4.79 -11.64
N GLN A 215 -8.95 3.91 -11.20
CA GLN A 215 -9.30 2.67 -11.91
C GLN A 215 -10.51 2.86 -12.85
N GLN A 216 -10.56 2.16 -13.98
CA GLN A 216 -11.75 2.07 -14.85
C GLN A 216 -12.78 1.06 -14.29
N THR A 217 -13.96 0.92 -14.92
CA THR A 217 -15.14 0.17 -14.40
C THR A 217 -14.96 -1.34 -14.28
N ASP A 218 -13.77 -1.87 -14.58
CA ASP A 218 -13.38 -3.24 -14.31
C ASP A 218 -12.37 -3.28 -13.14
N ALA A 219 -12.22 -4.45 -12.52
CA ALA A 219 -11.31 -4.60 -11.37
C ALA A 219 -9.81 -4.51 -11.73
N ASN A 220 -9.47 -4.33 -13.01
CA ASN A 220 -8.18 -4.72 -13.56
C ASN A 220 -7.45 -3.61 -14.33
N THR A 221 -8.03 -2.42 -14.51
CA THR A 221 -7.46 -1.37 -15.36
C THR A 221 -7.29 -0.06 -14.61
N VAL A 222 -6.06 0.46 -14.53
CA VAL A 222 -5.74 1.81 -14.02
C VAL A 222 -5.72 2.78 -15.20
N GLY A 223 -6.65 3.74 -15.20
CA GLY A 223 -6.78 4.72 -16.29
C GLY A 223 -5.83 5.92 -16.17
N LEU A 224 -5.43 6.30 -14.94
CA LEU A 224 -4.49 7.40 -14.69
C LEU A 224 -3.92 7.39 -13.27
N GLU A 225 -2.67 7.82 -13.15
CA GLU A 225 -1.94 8.03 -11.90
C GLU A 225 -1.35 9.45 -11.89
N ALA A 226 -1.64 10.25 -10.84
CA ALA A 226 -1.16 11.64 -10.75
C ALA A 226 -0.78 12.06 -9.32
N VAL A 227 0.29 12.85 -9.21
CA VAL A 227 0.93 13.36 -7.99
C VAL A 227 0.65 14.86 -7.86
N SER A 228 0.26 15.37 -6.70
CA SER A 228 0.14 16.82 -6.46
C SER A 228 1.33 17.32 -5.66
N ALA A 229 1.80 18.54 -5.97
CA ALA A 229 2.58 19.34 -5.05
C ALA A 229 1.95 20.73 -4.91
N SER A 230 2.01 21.25 -3.69
CA SER A 230 1.45 22.50 -3.23
C SER A 230 2.19 23.71 -3.83
N SER A 231 1.41 24.65 -4.40
CA SER A 231 1.73 26.06 -4.66
C SER A 231 3.21 26.44 -4.92
N SER A 232 3.71 26.10 -6.11
CA SER A 232 4.50 26.95 -7.03
C SER A 232 5.23 26.06 -8.03
N ALA A 233 4.74 26.00 -9.27
CA ALA A 233 5.40 25.38 -10.44
C ALA A 233 5.85 23.91 -10.28
N THR A 234 4.92 22.97 -10.09
CA THR A 234 5.25 21.53 -10.01
C THR A 234 4.59 20.72 -11.13
N SER A 235 5.35 19.82 -11.76
CA SER A 235 4.88 18.87 -12.79
C SER A 235 3.87 17.87 -12.21
N LEU A 236 2.84 17.49 -12.99
CA LEU A 236 1.78 16.54 -12.62
C LEU A 236 2.28 15.09 -12.62
N VAL A 237 3.22 14.79 -13.50
CA VAL A 237 3.87 13.47 -13.62
C VAL A 237 5.34 13.69 -13.95
N LEU A 238 6.22 12.93 -13.30
CA LEU A 238 7.66 12.92 -13.56
C LEU A 238 8.14 11.49 -13.72
N PHE A 239 8.82 11.20 -14.81
CA PHE A 239 9.66 10.01 -14.98
C PHE A 239 11.11 10.45 -14.96
N LYS A 240 11.92 9.79 -14.15
CA LYS A 240 13.35 10.09 -13.99
C LYS A 240 14.21 8.89 -14.38
N ASP A 241 15.43 9.14 -14.84
CA ASP A 241 16.44 8.11 -15.08
C ASP A 241 17.11 7.64 -13.77
N ALA A 242 18.03 6.67 -13.87
CA ALA A 242 18.78 6.12 -12.73
C ALA A 242 19.69 7.14 -12.02
N ASN A 243 20.04 8.25 -12.68
CA ASN A 243 20.84 9.34 -12.12
C ASN A 243 19.94 10.46 -11.53
N GLY A 244 18.62 10.30 -11.59
CA GLY A 244 17.63 11.26 -11.07
C GLY A 244 17.24 12.39 -12.04
N ASN A 245 17.67 12.36 -13.30
CA ASN A 245 17.30 13.36 -14.31
C ASN A 245 15.89 13.10 -14.83
N VAL A 246 15.09 14.15 -15.04
CA VAL A 246 13.75 14.02 -15.64
C VAL A 246 13.86 13.65 -17.11
N VAL A 247 13.27 12.54 -17.51
CA VAL A 247 13.26 12.04 -18.90
C VAL A 247 11.91 12.23 -19.60
N PHE A 248 10.82 12.25 -18.83
CA PHE A 248 9.49 12.65 -19.28
C PHE A 248 8.75 13.36 -18.17
N GLU A 249 7.99 14.37 -18.51
CA GLU A 249 7.09 15.03 -17.57
C GLU A 249 5.75 15.37 -18.21
N VAL A 250 4.69 15.31 -17.41
CA VAL A 250 3.49 16.09 -17.69
C VAL A 250 3.62 17.35 -16.85
N THR A 251 3.85 18.49 -17.50
CA THR A 251 4.02 19.78 -16.81
C THR A 251 2.76 20.13 -16.01
N GLY A 252 2.84 21.13 -15.13
CA GLY A 252 1.66 21.67 -14.45
C GLY A 252 0.55 22.17 -15.40
N ALA A 253 0.89 22.46 -16.66
CA ALA A 253 -0.07 22.85 -17.70
C ALA A 253 -0.66 21.65 -18.47
N GLY A 254 -0.35 20.40 -18.09
CA GLY A 254 -0.79 19.20 -18.78
C GLY A 254 0.00 18.85 -20.04
N ASN A 255 0.98 19.68 -20.42
CA ASN A 255 1.81 19.41 -21.60
C ASN A 255 2.73 18.21 -21.34
N PRO A 256 2.72 17.18 -22.19
CA PRO A 256 3.74 16.15 -22.16
C PRO A 256 5.05 16.74 -22.72
N VAL A 257 6.13 16.61 -21.97
CA VAL A 257 7.46 17.06 -22.34
C VAL A 257 8.40 15.86 -22.24
N SER A 258 9.04 15.52 -23.36
CA SER A 258 10.12 14.55 -23.39
C SER A 258 11.47 15.24 -23.35
N ARG A 259 12.38 14.72 -22.52
CA ARG A 259 13.78 15.14 -22.41
C ARG A 259 14.75 14.01 -22.80
N ALA A 260 14.22 12.88 -23.27
CA ALA A 260 14.98 11.72 -23.71
C ALA A 260 14.61 11.31 -25.15
N THR A 261 15.41 10.43 -25.74
CA THR A 261 15.15 9.81 -27.04
C THR A 261 13.92 8.90 -26.98
N HIS A 262 13.02 9.01 -27.96
CA HIS A 262 11.90 8.10 -28.15
C HIS A 262 12.18 7.15 -29.31
N TYR A 263 11.97 5.86 -29.08
CA TYR A 263 12.05 4.84 -30.12
C TYR A 263 10.64 4.45 -30.55
N PHE A 264 10.29 4.73 -31.80
CA PHE A 264 9.02 4.33 -32.42
C PHE A 264 9.29 3.23 -33.45
N PRO A 265 9.23 1.93 -33.09
CA PRO A 265 9.46 0.83 -34.04
C PRO A 265 8.33 0.65 -35.05
N ALA A 266 7.18 1.29 -34.81
CA ALA A 266 6.01 1.30 -35.67
C ALA A 266 5.71 2.74 -36.13
N ALA A 267 4.45 3.15 -36.16
CA ALA A 267 4.05 4.46 -36.67
C ALA A 267 3.86 5.52 -35.58
N LEU A 268 4.17 6.77 -35.93
CA LEU A 268 3.77 7.97 -35.20
C LEU A 268 2.68 8.70 -36.00
N GLN A 269 1.50 8.89 -35.42
CA GLN A 269 0.40 9.61 -36.07
C GLN A 269 0.19 10.98 -35.43
N LEU A 270 0.16 12.03 -36.25
CA LEU A 270 -0.03 13.41 -35.84
C LEU A 270 -1.32 13.99 -36.44
N GLY A 271 -2.15 14.58 -35.58
CA GLY A 271 -3.36 15.30 -35.99
C GLY A 271 -4.58 14.43 -36.29
N ALA A 272 -4.65 13.22 -35.74
CA ALA A 272 -5.80 12.33 -35.91
C ALA A 272 -6.36 11.84 -34.56
N THR A 273 -7.65 11.54 -34.53
CA THR A 273 -8.36 10.96 -33.36
C THR A 273 -8.57 9.45 -33.47
N THR A 274 -8.27 8.87 -34.63
CA THR A 274 -8.37 7.44 -34.93
C THR A 274 -7.18 7.01 -35.78
N ALA A 275 -6.86 5.71 -35.73
CA ALA A 275 -5.80 5.14 -36.54
C ALA A 275 -6.06 5.36 -38.03
N ASP A 276 -5.15 6.06 -38.71
CA ASP A 276 -5.27 6.43 -40.13
C ASP A 276 -3.86 6.75 -40.70
N LEU A 277 -3.07 5.69 -40.81
CA LEU A 277 -1.64 5.73 -41.06
C LEU A 277 -1.26 5.58 -42.55
N GLY A 278 -2.21 5.15 -43.40
CA GLY A 278 -1.90 4.57 -44.71
C GLY A 278 -1.17 3.23 -44.55
N GLY A 279 -1.44 2.25 -45.41
CA GLY A 279 -0.74 0.97 -45.32
C GLY A 279 0.78 1.15 -45.42
N SER A 280 1.53 0.62 -44.46
CA SER A 280 2.98 0.68 -44.44
C SER A 280 3.58 -0.63 -43.93
N ALA A 281 4.65 -1.09 -44.58
CA ALA A 281 5.56 -2.09 -44.05
C ALA A 281 6.74 -1.37 -43.36
N GLY A 282 6.60 -1.08 -42.06
CA GLY A 282 7.63 -0.42 -41.26
C GLY A 282 7.21 0.93 -40.68
N ALA A 283 8.17 1.63 -40.08
CA ALA A 283 7.94 2.87 -39.34
C ALA A 283 7.60 4.06 -40.26
N VAL A 284 6.55 4.80 -39.91
CA VAL A 284 6.10 5.99 -40.66
C VAL A 284 5.71 7.12 -39.71
N ILE A 285 5.79 8.35 -40.20
CA ILE A 285 5.17 9.52 -39.58
C ILE A 285 3.97 9.92 -40.44
N SER A 286 2.76 9.64 -39.96
CA SER A 286 1.53 10.09 -40.61
C SER A 286 1.16 11.47 -40.08
N VAL A 287 0.96 12.44 -40.98
CA VAL A 287 0.61 13.82 -40.64
C VAL A 287 -0.66 14.19 -41.40
N LYS A 288 -1.73 14.54 -40.68
CA LYS A 288 -2.99 14.95 -41.32
C LYS A 288 -2.92 16.37 -41.89
N ASN A 289 -3.79 16.61 -42.86
CA ASN A 289 -4.00 17.94 -43.42
C ASN A 289 -4.38 18.92 -42.31
N VAL A 290 -3.72 20.07 -42.28
CA VAL A 290 -4.22 21.21 -41.52
C VAL A 290 -5.49 21.73 -42.17
N THR A 291 -6.49 22.06 -41.35
CA THR A 291 -7.73 22.72 -41.82
C THR A 291 -7.46 24.16 -42.22
N THR A 292 -6.54 24.83 -41.53
CA THR A 292 -6.09 26.19 -41.82
C THR A 292 -4.57 26.23 -41.81
N ALA A 293 -3.98 26.79 -42.87
CA ALA A 293 -2.54 26.93 -42.94
C ALA A 293 -2.02 27.88 -41.84
N PRO A 294 -0.85 27.60 -41.22
CA PRO A 294 -0.25 28.51 -40.25
C PRO A 294 -0.04 29.92 -40.84
N THR A 295 -0.58 30.94 -40.17
CA THR A 295 -0.51 32.35 -40.60
C THR A 295 0.50 33.19 -39.82
N THR A 296 0.92 32.72 -38.65
CA THR A 296 1.93 33.35 -37.80
C THR A 296 3.29 32.67 -37.96
N ASN A 297 4.36 33.41 -37.69
CA ASN A 297 5.72 32.90 -37.79
C ASN A 297 6.21 32.40 -36.42
N PRO A 298 6.92 31.27 -36.36
CA PRO A 298 7.66 30.94 -35.16
C PRO A 298 8.85 31.90 -35.00
N THR A 299 9.22 32.18 -33.75
CA THR A 299 10.36 33.06 -33.42
C THR A 299 11.70 32.50 -33.92
N ASN A 300 11.84 31.17 -33.97
CA ASN A 300 12.99 30.46 -34.54
C ASN A 300 12.50 29.15 -35.19
N GLY A 301 13.27 28.62 -36.15
CA GLY A 301 12.93 27.39 -36.87
C GLY A 301 11.79 27.57 -37.87
N GLY A 302 10.82 26.66 -37.83
CA GLY A 302 9.69 26.67 -38.75
C GLY A 302 8.64 25.62 -38.42
N ILE A 303 7.53 25.67 -39.16
CA ILE A 303 6.37 24.81 -38.97
C ILE A 303 6.29 23.87 -40.16
N LEU A 304 6.42 22.56 -39.92
CA LEU A 304 6.13 21.53 -40.91
C LEU A 304 4.66 21.15 -40.83
N PHE A 305 3.96 21.13 -41.96
CA PHE A 305 2.54 20.79 -42.02
C PHE A 305 2.15 20.21 -43.37
N VAL A 306 1.03 19.49 -43.42
CA VAL A 306 0.45 18.97 -44.66
C VAL A 306 -0.80 19.78 -45.00
N GLN A 307 -0.99 20.17 -46.25
CA GLN A 307 -2.21 20.84 -46.72
C GLN A 307 -2.61 20.34 -48.10
N ALA A 308 -3.85 19.87 -48.23
CA ALA A 308 -4.37 19.23 -49.43
C ALA A 308 -3.44 18.10 -49.96
N GLY A 309 -2.84 17.33 -49.03
CA GLY A 309 -1.92 16.24 -49.33
C GLY A 309 -0.45 16.66 -49.52
N ALA A 310 -0.18 17.93 -49.79
CA ALA A 310 1.20 18.43 -49.99
C ALA A 310 1.91 18.71 -48.66
N LEU A 311 3.16 18.26 -48.52
CA LEU A 311 4.04 18.59 -47.40
C LEU A 311 4.63 19.99 -47.59
N LYS A 312 4.50 20.85 -46.58
CA LYS A 312 4.93 22.26 -46.61
C LYS A 312 5.70 22.64 -45.36
N TYR A 313 6.55 23.65 -45.48
CA TYR A 313 7.30 24.24 -44.37
C TYR A 313 7.16 25.76 -44.37
N ARG A 314 6.79 26.35 -43.23
CA ARG A 314 6.79 27.80 -43.00
C ARG A 314 7.99 28.17 -42.14
N GLY A 315 8.94 28.93 -42.69
CA GLY A 315 10.09 29.43 -41.93
C GLY A 315 9.73 30.60 -41.01
N SER A 316 10.63 30.93 -40.07
CA SER A 316 10.49 32.08 -39.14
C SER A 316 10.34 33.44 -39.82
N SER A 317 10.81 33.62 -41.06
CA SER A 317 10.60 34.84 -41.86
C SER A 317 9.27 34.85 -42.63
N GLY A 318 8.44 33.80 -42.51
CA GLY A 318 7.11 33.72 -43.12
C GLY A 318 7.04 33.10 -44.51
N THR A 319 8.18 32.80 -45.14
CA THR A 319 8.23 32.03 -46.39
C THR A 319 7.60 30.66 -46.19
N VAL A 320 6.65 30.30 -47.07
CA VAL A 320 6.05 28.97 -47.13
C VAL A 320 6.57 28.25 -48.37
N THR A 321 7.21 27.10 -48.16
CA THR A 321 7.76 26.26 -49.23
C THR A 321 6.99 24.95 -49.30
N THR A 322 6.51 24.59 -50.49
CA THR A 322 6.03 23.22 -50.77
C THR A 322 7.23 22.32 -50.98
N ILE A 323 7.38 21.30 -50.14
CA ILE A 323 8.48 20.33 -50.18
C ILE A 323 8.13 19.15 -51.08
N ALA A 324 6.91 18.63 -50.95
CA ALA A 324 6.40 17.53 -51.77
C ALA A 324 4.92 17.77 -52.15
N PRO A 325 4.52 17.55 -53.42
CA PRO A 325 3.13 17.60 -53.83
C PRO A 325 2.33 16.40 -53.29
N ALA A 326 1.00 16.45 -53.46
CA ALA A 326 0.09 15.35 -53.12
C ALA A 326 0.20 14.18 -54.10
#